data_AF-A0A150IHG0-F1
#
_entry.id   AF-A0A150IHG0-F1
#
_cell.length_a   1.000
_cell.length_b   1.000
_cell.length_c   1.000
_cell.angle_alpha   90.00
_cell.angle_beta   90.00
_cell.angle_gamma   90.00
#
_symmetry.space_group_name_H-M   'P 1'
#
loop_
_entity.id
_entity.type
_entity.pdbx_description
1 polymer ?
#
loop_
_entity_poly.entity_id
_entity_poly.type
_entity_poly.pdbx_seq_one_letter_code
_entity_poly.pdbx_strand_id
1 'polypeptide(L)'
;MEKIKYPEDYLNKIICADCMVAMKDIPDNSIDTLISDVPYGLSFLGKRWDYDVPSVEVFKEMLRVAKPGATALIFAGARTQHRIATNIEDAGWILKDCIMWIQSQGFPKSADISKQIDKQAGMERKVVGIRKSDGGRSEKTSSVGQYLINYGQYMSITEPATPEAKLWNGWHSHSLKPAYEPIIVAMKPNEGSYAENALKWGVSGLNIEEARINRSQRDNIQGRYPANIILDEEAAQELDKQSGISRSRANIKSDNRKNNGKSMFLDGIHNPENSYNDTGGASRFFKVIEDDYPRFIYCAKAGRKERSLGCNDLYYLRGEVPLEDLKEIKKILDFAE
;
A
#
# COMPACT_ATOMS: atom_id res chain seq x y z
N MET A 1 -23.97 -4.75 27.24
CA MET A 1 -23.60 -5.53 26.04
C MET A 1 -22.58 -6.56 26.47
N GLU A 2 -22.67 -7.80 25.99
CA GLU A 2 -21.74 -8.87 26.37
C GLU A 2 -20.30 -8.53 25.96
N LYS A 3 -19.34 -8.94 26.78
CA LYS A 3 -17.91 -8.78 26.52
C LYS A 3 -17.51 -9.72 25.39
N ILE A 4 -16.90 -9.20 24.33
CA ILE A 4 -16.42 -9.99 23.20
C ILE A 4 -15.43 -11.06 23.70
N LYS A 5 -15.54 -12.28 23.20
CA LYS A 5 -14.62 -13.40 23.47
C LYS A 5 -13.71 -13.62 22.29
N TYR A 6 -12.41 -13.48 22.52
CA TYR A 6 -11.38 -13.86 21.57
C TYR A 6 -11.03 -15.35 21.73
N PRO A 7 -10.83 -16.12 20.65
CA PRO A 7 -10.90 -15.71 19.23
C PRO A 7 -12.28 -15.84 18.59
N GLU A 8 -13.25 -16.49 19.22
CA GLU A 8 -14.48 -16.96 18.57
C GLU A 8 -15.29 -15.83 17.93
N ASP A 9 -15.39 -14.69 18.60
CA ASP A 9 -16.16 -13.54 18.12
C ASP A 9 -15.37 -12.67 17.12
N TYR A 10 -14.04 -12.88 17.02
CA TYR A 10 -13.16 -12.16 16.08
C TYR A 10 -12.97 -12.91 14.75
N LEU A 11 -12.99 -14.24 14.78
CA LEU A 11 -12.63 -15.06 13.62
C LEU A 11 -13.64 -14.87 12.48
N ASN A 12 -13.13 -14.48 11.30
CA ASN A 12 -13.92 -14.21 10.09
C ASN A 12 -15.00 -13.12 10.29
N LYS A 13 -14.75 -12.16 11.18
CA LYS A 13 -15.64 -11.02 11.46
C LYS A 13 -14.94 -9.68 11.27
N ILE A 14 -15.72 -8.66 10.96
CA ILE A 14 -15.29 -7.26 10.93
C ILE A 14 -15.72 -6.60 12.23
N ILE A 15 -14.74 -6.36 13.10
CA ILE A 15 -15.01 -5.72 14.39
C ILE A 15 -15.12 -4.21 14.19
N CYS A 16 -16.31 -3.68 14.48
CA CYS A 16 -16.59 -2.25 14.39
C CYS A 16 -16.30 -1.58 15.73
N ALA A 17 -15.10 -1.02 15.87
CA ALA A 17 -14.66 -0.30 17.06
C ALA A 17 -13.45 0.58 16.74
N ASP A 18 -13.11 1.48 17.65
CA ASP A 18 -11.75 2.03 17.73
C ASP A 18 -10.74 0.88 17.90
N CYS A 19 -9.62 0.92 17.17
CA CYS A 19 -8.66 -0.18 17.16
C CYS A 19 -7.96 -0.38 18.50
N MET A 20 -7.71 0.70 19.27
CA MET A 20 -7.13 0.62 20.62
C MET A 20 -8.10 0.02 21.62
N VAL A 21 -9.41 0.13 21.36
CA VAL A 21 -10.44 -0.53 22.15
C VAL A 21 -10.55 -2.00 21.74
N ALA A 22 -10.55 -2.30 20.44
CA ALA A 22 -10.68 -3.67 19.94
C ALA A 22 -9.48 -4.56 20.29
N MET A 23 -8.25 -4.03 20.22
CA MET A 23 -7.05 -4.83 20.48
C MET A 23 -6.93 -5.26 21.95
N LYS A 24 -7.55 -4.54 22.90
CA LYS A 24 -7.51 -4.88 24.34
C LYS A 24 -8.13 -6.24 24.67
N ASP A 25 -9.05 -6.73 23.84
CA ASP A 25 -9.65 -8.05 24.04
C ASP A 25 -8.80 -9.17 23.43
N ILE A 26 -7.79 -8.82 22.62
CA ILE A 26 -6.87 -9.76 21.99
C ILE A 26 -5.72 -10.05 22.97
N PRO A 27 -5.46 -11.32 23.32
CA PRO A 27 -4.35 -11.69 24.20
C PRO A 27 -2.98 -11.27 23.65
N ASP A 28 -1.99 -11.18 24.53
CA ASP A 28 -0.60 -10.99 24.13
C ASP A 28 -0.13 -12.15 23.26
N ASN A 29 0.71 -11.87 22.27
CA ASN A 29 1.38 -12.89 21.45
C ASN A 29 0.42 -13.90 20.80
N SER A 30 -0.73 -13.47 20.28
CA SER A 30 -1.73 -14.33 19.66
C SER A 30 -1.88 -14.17 18.15
N ILE A 31 -1.32 -13.12 17.55
CA ILE A 31 -1.43 -12.79 16.13
C ILE A 31 -0.14 -13.13 15.37
N ASP A 32 -0.26 -13.89 14.28
CA ASP A 32 0.89 -14.34 13.47
C ASP A 32 1.44 -13.26 12.52
N THR A 33 0.55 -12.44 11.95
CA THR A 33 0.89 -11.40 10.98
C THR A 33 -0.08 -10.22 11.14
N LEU A 34 0.42 -9.00 10.99
CA LEU A 34 -0.39 -7.78 10.96
C LEU A 34 -0.29 -7.13 9.59
N ILE A 35 -1.42 -6.76 9.01
CA ILE A 35 -1.47 -6.01 7.74
C ILE A 35 -2.42 -4.85 7.97
N SER A 36 -1.94 -3.62 7.74
CA SER A 36 -2.73 -2.42 8.05
C SER A 36 -2.52 -1.31 7.02
N ASP A 37 -3.63 -0.85 6.46
CA ASP A 37 -3.73 0.45 5.79
C ASP A 37 -4.17 1.47 6.84
N VAL A 38 -3.20 2.24 7.33
CA VAL A 38 -3.39 3.19 8.43
C VAL A 38 -3.74 4.58 7.90
N PRO A 39 -4.28 5.49 8.73
CA PRO A 39 -4.33 6.90 8.36
C PRO A 39 -2.94 7.46 8.00
N TYR A 40 -2.87 8.20 6.89
CA TYR A 40 -1.62 8.71 6.34
C TYR A 40 -1.33 10.15 6.80
N GLY A 41 -2.23 10.80 7.54
CA GLY A 41 -2.06 12.19 7.97
C GLY A 41 -2.19 13.17 6.80
N LEU A 42 -3.07 12.88 5.85
CA LEU A 42 -3.27 13.69 4.64
C LEU A 42 -4.47 14.64 4.76
N SER A 43 -5.16 14.63 5.91
CA SER A 43 -6.43 15.31 6.14
C SER A 43 -7.47 14.96 5.08
N PHE A 44 -7.53 13.68 4.69
CA PHE A 44 -8.36 13.21 3.61
C PHE A 44 -9.84 13.60 3.80
N LEU A 45 -10.37 14.34 2.82
CA LEU A 45 -11.74 14.89 2.84
C LEU A 45 -12.07 15.73 4.08
N GLY A 46 -11.06 16.32 4.73
CA GLY A 46 -11.21 17.10 5.95
C GLY A 46 -11.68 16.28 7.15
N LYS A 47 -11.56 14.94 7.11
CA LYS A 47 -11.99 14.04 8.18
C LYS A 47 -10.91 13.89 9.25
N ARG A 48 -11.33 13.96 10.53
CA ARG A 48 -10.43 13.93 11.69
C ARG A 48 -9.58 12.66 11.78
N TRP A 49 -10.10 11.52 11.33
CA TRP A 49 -9.38 10.25 11.41
C TRP A 49 -8.09 10.23 10.59
N ASP A 50 -7.89 11.16 9.65
CA ASP A 50 -6.68 11.27 8.82
C ASP A 50 -5.91 12.57 9.03
N TYR A 51 -6.10 13.27 10.15
CA TYR A 51 -5.33 14.50 10.41
C TYR A 51 -3.87 14.19 10.74
N ASP A 52 -3.63 13.10 11.44
CA ASP A 52 -2.31 12.65 11.88
C ASP A 52 -2.10 11.18 11.49
N VAL A 53 -0.83 10.76 11.53
CA VAL A 53 -0.46 9.34 11.45
C VAL A 53 -0.68 8.66 12.81
N PRO A 54 -0.86 7.32 12.87
CA PRO A 54 -1.02 6.63 14.15
C PRO A 54 0.13 6.89 15.12
N SER A 55 -0.21 7.01 16.40
CA SER A 55 0.77 7.23 17.46
C SER A 55 1.59 5.98 17.78
N VAL A 56 2.71 6.16 18.49
CA VAL A 56 3.53 5.07 19.05
C VAL A 56 2.68 4.08 19.87
N GLU A 57 1.69 4.56 20.62
CA GLU A 57 0.84 3.70 21.47
C GLU A 57 -0.01 2.72 20.66
N VAL A 58 -0.42 3.10 19.44
CA VAL A 58 -1.10 2.18 18.52
C VAL A 58 -0.16 1.06 18.12
N PHE A 59 1.07 1.39 17.73
CA PHE A 59 2.05 0.39 17.33
C PHE A 59 2.56 -0.47 18.51
N LYS A 60 2.57 0.05 19.74
CA LYS A 60 2.85 -0.76 20.95
C LYS A 60 1.76 -1.78 21.20
N GLU A 61 0.49 -1.39 21.03
CA GLU A 61 -0.62 -2.32 21.21
C GLU A 61 -0.63 -3.39 20.10
N MET A 62 -0.29 -3.02 18.86
CA MET A 62 -0.03 -3.98 17.79
C MET A 62 1.15 -4.91 18.13
N LEU A 63 2.23 -4.40 18.73
CA LEU A 63 3.39 -5.21 19.15
C LEU A 63 2.99 -6.19 20.25
N ARG A 64 2.13 -5.78 21.20
CA ARG A 64 1.65 -6.63 22.29
C ARG A 64 0.93 -7.87 21.75
N VAL A 65 -0.03 -7.69 20.85
CA VAL A 65 -0.84 -8.79 20.30
C VAL A 65 -0.08 -9.68 19.32
N ALA A 66 0.96 -9.16 18.64
CA ALA A 66 1.80 -9.94 17.74
C ALA A 66 2.64 -10.98 18.47
N LYS A 67 2.76 -12.18 17.91
CA LYS A 67 3.74 -13.18 18.36
C LYS A 67 5.18 -12.69 18.14
N PRO A 68 6.16 -13.06 19.00
CA PRO A 68 7.57 -12.86 18.68
C PRO A 68 7.91 -13.40 17.29
N GLY A 69 8.62 -12.60 16.49
CA GLY A 69 8.92 -12.93 15.08
C GLY A 69 7.80 -12.66 14.07
N ALA A 70 6.62 -12.21 14.51
CA ALA A 70 5.53 -11.80 13.62
C ALA A 70 5.94 -10.64 12.74
N THR A 71 5.51 -10.68 11.48
CA THR A 71 5.73 -9.61 10.50
C THR A 71 4.52 -8.68 10.48
N ALA A 72 4.78 -7.38 10.42
CA ALA A 72 3.81 -6.34 10.17
C ALA A 72 4.07 -5.69 8.80
N LEU A 73 3.02 -5.55 7.99
CA LEU A 73 3.02 -4.83 6.72
C LEU A 73 2.11 -3.60 6.88
N ILE A 74 2.71 -2.42 6.96
CA ILE A 74 2.01 -1.17 7.25
C ILE A 74 2.10 -0.26 6.03
N PHE A 75 0.98 -0.03 5.35
CA PHE A 75 0.92 0.91 4.24
C PHE A 75 1.07 2.35 4.75
N ALA A 76 1.63 3.21 3.92
CA ALA A 76 1.90 4.59 4.30
C ALA A 76 1.77 5.55 3.12
N GLY A 77 1.60 6.85 3.44
CA GLY A 77 1.67 7.90 2.44
C GLY A 77 3.12 8.23 2.08
N ALA A 78 3.40 8.44 0.80
CA ALA A 78 4.74 8.79 0.30
C ALA A 78 5.42 9.96 1.05
N ARG A 79 4.63 10.92 1.55
CA ARG A 79 5.12 12.11 2.29
C ARG A 79 5.30 11.89 3.78
N THR A 80 4.54 10.98 4.39
CA THR A 80 4.43 10.81 5.84
C THR A 80 4.99 9.47 6.34
N GLN A 81 5.38 8.58 5.42
CA GLN A 81 5.96 7.26 5.73
C GLN A 81 7.10 7.30 6.76
N HIS A 82 7.94 8.34 6.73
CA HIS A 82 9.05 8.47 7.68
C HIS A 82 8.55 8.61 9.13
N ARG A 83 7.44 9.31 9.37
CA ARG A 83 6.84 9.44 10.71
C ARG A 83 6.22 8.13 11.16
N ILE A 84 5.57 7.40 10.24
CA ILE A 84 5.00 6.07 10.52
C ILE A 84 6.14 5.11 10.88
N ALA A 85 7.22 5.08 10.10
CA ALA A 85 8.39 4.24 10.36
C ALA A 85 9.03 4.55 11.73
N THR A 86 9.24 5.83 12.06
CA THR A 86 9.73 6.25 13.38
C THR A 86 8.79 5.79 14.50
N ASN A 87 7.47 5.99 14.36
CA ASN A 87 6.52 5.58 15.39
C ASN A 87 6.47 4.05 15.59
N ILE A 88 6.67 3.27 14.52
CA ILE A 88 6.79 1.81 14.55
C ILE A 88 8.08 1.40 15.30
N GLU A 89 9.22 2.01 14.95
CA GLU A 89 10.51 1.74 15.60
C GLU A 89 10.48 2.10 17.10
N ASP A 90 9.98 3.29 17.44
CA ASP A 90 9.83 3.77 18.83
C ASP A 90 8.89 2.89 19.67
N ALA A 91 7.97 2.17 19.03
CA ALA A 91 7.10 1.21 19.71
C ALA A 91 7.81 -0.11 20.06
N GLY A 92 9.01 -0.36 19.53
CA GLY A 92 9.83 -1.55 19.80
C GLY A 92 9.83 -2.59 18.67
N TRP A 93 9.29 -2.26 17.51
CA TRP A 93 9.40 -3.09 16.31
C TRP A 93 10.79 -2.96 15.68
N ILE A 94 11.24 -4.01 14.97
CA ILE A 94 12.43 -3.98 14.13
C ILE A 94 12.00 -3.66 12.71
N LEU A 95 12.41 -2.52 12.16
CA LEU A 95 12.23 -2.22 10.74
C LEU A 95 13.10 -3.17 9.90
N LYS A 96 12.50 -3.84 8.91
CA LYS A 96 13.15 -4.85 8.08
C LYS A 96 13.40 -4.37 6.66
N ASP A 97 12.39 -3.78 6.03
CA ASP A 97 12.44 -3.31 4.65
C ASP A 97 11.29 -2.32 4.39
N CYS A 98 11.24 -1.76 3.18
CA CYS A 98 10.11 -1.00 2.66
C CYS A 98 9.79 -1.50 1.26
N ILE A 99 8.62 -2.12 1.09
CA ILE A 99 8.13 -2.52 -0.22
C ILE A 99 7.53 -1.30 -0.91
N MET A 100 7.96 -1.04 -2.14
CA MET A 100 7.47 0.06 -2.96
C MET A 100 6.50 -0.48 -4.00
N TRP A 101 5.21 -0.21 -3.83
CA TRP A 101 4.22 -0.50 -4.85
C TRP A 101 4.19 0.61 -5.88
N ILE A 102 4.81 0.40 -7.03
CA ILE A 102 4.84 1.36 -8.12
C ILE A 102 3.58 1.19 -8.97
N GLN A 103 2.88 2.30 -9.16
CA GLN A 103 1.64 2.35 -9.91
C GLN A 103 1.78 3.33 -11.08
N SER A 104 1.26 2.92 -12.23
CA SER A 104 1.16 3.74 -13.45
C SER A 104 0.13 4.88 -13.30
N GLN A 105 -0.93 4.61 -12.53
CA GLN A 105 -2.06 5.50 -12.29
C GLN A 105 -1.85 6.40 -11.06
N GLY A 106 -2.50 7.56 -11.05
CA GLY A 106 -2.44 8.50 -9.94
C GLY A 106 -2.80 9.93 -10.35
N PHE A 107 -3.50 10.64 -9.47
CA PHE A 107 -3.94 12.01 -9.74
C PHE A 107 -2.89 13.01 -9.24
N PRO A 108 -2.46 13.98 -10.06
CA PRO A 108 -1.69 15.13 -9.59
C PRO A 108 -2.43 15.81 -8.43
N LYS A 109 -1.72 16.07 -7.34
CA LYS A 109 -2.28 16.73 -6.14
C LYS A 109 -1.82 18.18 -6.00
N SER A 110 -1.11 18.70 -6.99
CA SER A 110 -0.66 20.09 -7.00
C SER A 110 -1.78 21.05 -7.40
N ALA A 111 -1.83 22.21 -6.75
CA ALA A 111 -2.79 23.26 -7.03
C ALA A 111 -2.26 24.22 -8.09
N ASP A 112 -3.10 24.58 -9.06
CA ASP A 112 -2.80 25.56 -10.11
C ASP A 112 -2.81 26.99 -9.51
N ILE A 113 -1.64 27.62 -9.44
CA ILE A 113 -1.45 28.92 -8.78
C ILE A 113 -2.19 30.02 -9.54
N SER A 114 -2.11 29.99 -10.87
CA SER A 114 -2.74 30.96 -11.75
C SER A 114 -4.26 30.99 -11.56
N LYS A 115 -4.90 29.82 -11.44
CA LYS A 115 -6.34 29.72 -11.14
C LYS A 115 -6.69 30.22 -9.75
N GLN A 116 -5.84 29.98 -8.74
CA GLN A 116 -6.08 30.48 -7.39
C GLN A 116 -6.03 32.01 -7.33
N ILE A 117 -5.08 32.64 -8.03
CA ILE A 117 -4.96 34.10 -8.11
C ILE A 117 -6.22 34.72 -8.73
N ASP A 118 -6.65 34.25 -9.90
CA ASP A 118 -7.85 34.80 -10.54
C ASP A 118 -9.10 34.57 -9.68
N LYS A 119 -9.21 33.42 -9.00
CA LYS A 119 -10.29 33.14 -8.05
C LYS A 119 -10.28 34.11 -6.86
N GLN A 120 -9.11 34.40 -6.29
CA GLN A 120 -8.96 35.36 -5.18
C GLN A 120 -9.31 36.78 -5.63
N ALA A 121 -8.99 37.13 -6.87
CA ALA A 121 -9.35 38.42 -7.48
C ALA A 121 -10.83 38.50 -7.92
N GLY A 122 -11.60 37.42 -7.79
CA GLY A 122 -12.99 37.37 -8.25
C GLY A 122 -13.14 37.43 -9.78
N MET A 123 -12.09 37.09 -10.53
CA MET A 123 -12.06 37.21 -11.98
C MET A 123 -12.49 35.91 -12.66
N GLU A 124 -13.38 36.04 -13.64
CA GLU A 124 -13.73 34.93 -14.52
C GLU A 124 -12.67 34.73 -15.60
N ARG A 125 -12.34 33.47 -15.89
CA ARG A 125 -11.39 33.11 -16.94
C ARG A 125 -12.10 32.84 -18.24
N LYS A 126 -11.60 33.41 -19.34
CA LYS A 126 -12.12 33.14 -20.68
C LYS A 126 -11.75 31.72 -21.13
N VAL A 127 -12.73 30.97 -21.63
CA VAL A 127 -12.51 29.66 -22.27
C VAL A 127 -11.93 29.89 -23.66
N VAL A 128 -10.75 29.31 -23.92
CA VAL A 128 -10.01 29.42 -25.19
C VAL A 128 -9.95 28.10 -25.96
N GLY A 129 -10.41 27.02 -25.34
CA GLY A 129 -10.45 25.72 -26.00
C GLY A 129 -11.08 24.65 -25.12
N ILE A 130 -11.15 23.43 -25.66
CA ILE A 130 -11.67 22.25 -24.98
C ILE A 130 -10.72 21.10 -25.29
N ARG A 131 -10.30 20.35 -24.27
CA ARG A 131 -9.52 19.12 -24.42
C ARG A 131 -10.32 17.91 -24.00
N LYS A 132 -10.06 16.77 -24.63
CA LYS A 132 -10.56 15.47 -24.16
C LYS A 132 -9.85 15.10 -22.85
N SER A 133 -10.58 14.54 -21.89
CA SER A 133 -10.01 14.04 -20.64
C SER A 133 -9.47 12.64 -20.86
N ASP A 134 -8.19 12.41 -20.54
CA ASP A 134 -7.51 11.12 -20.70
C ASP A 134 -7.98 10.01 -19.73
N GLY A 135 -9.00 10.28 -18.89
CA GLY A 135 -9.45 9.35 -17.83
C GLY A 135 -10.97 9.22 -17.67
N GLY A 136 -11.78 9.70 -18.61
CA GLY A 136 -13.23 9.66 -18.50
C GLY A 136 -13.83 8.29 -18.82
N ARG A 137 -13.96 7.38 -17.84
CA ARG A 137 -14.93 6.28 -17.96
C ARG A 137 -16.34 6.88 -17.91
N SER A 138 -17.09 6.65 -18.98
CA SER A 138 -18.50 7.04 -19.12
C SER A 138 -19.37 6.17 -18.21
N GLU A 139 -19.59 6.58 -16.96
CA GLU A 139 -20.73 6.06 -16.21
C GLU A 139 -21.21 7.00 -15.11
N LYS A 140 -22.54 7.15 -15.03
CA LYS A 140 -23.25 7.96 -14.05
C LYS A 140 -23.08 7.34 -12.66
N THR A 141 -22.13 7.84 -11.87
CA THR A 141 -21.99 7.46 -10.45
C THR A 141 -22.22 8.65 -9.52
N SER A 142 -22.86 8.33 -8.39
CA SER A 142 -23.55 9.24 -7.49
C SER A 142 -22.65 10.05 -6.54
N SER A 143 -22.79 11.37 -6.60
CA SER A 143 -22.96 12.33 -5.47
C SER A 143 -22.15 12.20 -4.16
N VAL A 144 -20.83 11.98 -4.18
CA VAL A 144 -19.94 12.36 -3.04
C VAL A 144 -18.56 12.88 -3.50
N GLY A 145 -18.50 13.54 -4.66
CA GLY A 145 -17.27 14.09 -5.26
C GLY A 145 -17.41 15.58 -5.61
N GLN A 146 -18.07 16.35 -4.75
CA GLN A 146 -18.60 17.68 -5.09
C GLN A 146 -17.55 18.82 -5.08
N TYR A 147 -16.29 18.52 -5.40
CA TYR A 147 -15.26 19.54 -5.68
C TYR A 147 -14.66 19.45 -7.09
N LEU A 148 -15.16 18.54 -7.93
CA LEU A 148 -14.81 18.49 -9.35
C LEU A 148 -16.09 18.33 -10.17
N ILE A 149 -16.76 19.44 -10.44
CA ILE A 149 -17.69 19.51 -11.57
C ILE A 149 -16.82 19.49 -12.84
N ASN A 150 -16.40 18.30 -13.27
CA ASN A 150 -15.99 18.07 -14.64
C ASN A 150 -17.22 17.52 -15.37
N TYR A 151 -17.86 18.38 -16.17
CA TYR A 151 -18.88 17.98 -17.11
C TYR A 151 -18.24 17.09 -18.21
N GLY A 152 -18.32 15.77 -18.04
CA GLY A 152 -18.11 14.81 -19.14
C GLY A 152 -16.67 14.65 -19.65
N GLN A 153 -16.52 13.95 -20.77
CA GLN A 153 -15.25 13.56 -21.41
C GLN A 153 -14.36 14.74 -21.85
N TYR A 154 -14.73 15.97 -21.53
CA TYR A 154 -14.12 17.19 -22.05
C TYR A 154 -13.87 18.20 -20.93
N MET A 155 -12.69 18.83 -20.92
CA MET A 155 -12.32 19.89 -19.99
C MET A 155 -12.05 21.20 -20.73
N SER A 156 -12.59 22.30 -20.23
CA SER A 156 -12.32 23.64 -20.74
C SER A 156 -10.87 24.05 -20.49
N ILE A 157 -10.22 24.59 -21.51
CA ILE A 157 -8.93 25.28 -21.43
C ILE A 157 -9.25 26.76 -21.28
N THR A 158 -8.68 27.39 -20.25
CA THR A 158 -8.95 28.79 -19.90
C THR A 158 -7.66 29.59 -19.89
N GLU A 159 -7.70 30.85 -20.32
CA GLU A 159 -6.57 31.77 -20.18
C GLU A 159 -6.62 32.56 -18.85
N PRO A 160 -5.46 32.93 -18.27
CA PRO A 160 -5.41 33.77 -17.08
C PRO A 160 -5.97 35.18 -17.31
N ALA A 161 -6.76 35.68 -16.37
CA ALA A 161 -7.46 36.97 -16.49
C ALA A 161 -6.61 38.15 -16.01
N THR A 162 -5.87 37.98 -14.91
CA THR A 162 -5.06 39.04 -14.29
C THR A 162 -3.59 39.03 -14.77
N PRO A 163 -2.87 40.18 -14.76
CA PRO A 163 -1.43 40.22 -15.02
C PRO A 163 -0.63 39.26 -14.10
N GLU A 164 -1.02 39.17 -12.84
CA GLU A 164 -0.41 38.29 -11.84
C GLU A 164 -0.67 36.83 -12.21
N ALA A 165 -1.89 36.45 -12.59
CA ALA A 165 -2.16 35.08 -13.01
C ALA A 165 -1.45 34.72 -14.32
N LYS A 166 -1.24 35.67 -15.24
CA LYS A 166 -0.43 35.47 -16.45
C LYS A 166 1.02 35.13 -16.09
N LEU A 167 1.60 35.83 -15.13
CA LEU A 167 2.96 35.57 -14.63
C LEU A 167 3.09 34.14 -14.06
N TRP A 168 2.08 33.67 -13.34
CA TRP A 168 2.07 32.34 -12.70
C TRP A 168 1.41 31.24 -13.54
N ASN A 169 1.11 31.48 -14.82
CA ASN A 169 0.49 30.47 -15.67
C ASN A 169 1.41 29.27 -15.88
N GLY A 170 0.88 28.06 -15.69
CA GLY A 170 1.64 26.81 -15.74
C GLY A 170 2.33 26.42 -14.41
N TRP A 171 2.46 27.34 -13.46
CA TRP A 171 3.02 27.05 -12.14
C TRP A 171 2.00 26.37 -11.24
N HIS A 172 2.45 25.32 -10.55
CA HIS A 172 1.65 24.57 -9.59
C HIS A 172 2.35 24.52 -8.22
N SER A 173 1.59 24.24 -7.16
CA SER A 173 2.15 24.04 -5.83
C SER A 173 3.15 22.87 -5.79
N HIS A 174 4.04 22.86 -4.80
CA HIS A 174 5.10 21.86 -4.59
C HIS A 174 4.53 20.47 -4.27
N SER A 175 4.02 19.77 -5.27
CA SER A 175 3.52 18.40 -5.14
C SER A 175 3.69 17.67 -6.47
N LEU A 176 4.32 16.50 -6.41
CA LEU A 176 4.41 15.60 -7.55
C LEU A 176 3.19 14.68 -7.57
N LYS A 177 2.90 14.08 -8.73
CA LYS A 177 1.97 12.96 -8.81
C LYS A 177 2.58 11.81 -7.98
N PRO A 178 1.89 11.28 -6.95
CA PRO A 178 2.33 10.05 -6.31
C PRO A 178 2.26 8.92 -7.34
N ALA A 179 3.35 8.18 -7.49
CA ALA A 179 3.49 7.05 -8.40
C ALA A 179 3.97 5.79 -7.68
N TYR A 180 3.99 5.84 -6.34
CA TYR A 180 4.27 4.70 -5.51
C TYR A 180 3.51 4.78 -4.18
N GLU A 181 3.28 3.62 -3.59
CA GLU A 181 2.78 3.43 -2.23
C GLU A 181 3.79 2.63 -1.40
N PRO A 182 4.39 3.22 -0.36
CA PRO A 182 5.29 2.52 0.54
C PRO A 182 4.54 1.61 1.51
N ILE A 183 5.06 0.39 1.69
CA ILE A 183 4.62 -0.58 2.69
C ILE A 183 5.81 -0.88 3.58
N ILE A 184 5.75 -0.40 4.82
CA ILE A 184 6.78 -0.59 5.82
C ILE A 184 6.70 -2.04 6.30
N VAL A 185 7.81 -2.77 6.18
CA VAL A 185 7.94 -4.14 6.69
C VAL A 185 8.64 -4.06 8.03
N ALA A 186 7.93 -4.45 9.08
CA ALA A 186 8.44 -4.50 10.44
C ALA A 186 8.28 -5.89 11.04
N MET A 187 9.09 -6.21 12.04
CA MET A 187 9.05 -7.51 12.71
C MET A 187 9.13 -7.33 14.22
N LYS A 188 8.29 -8.05 14.97
CA LYS A 188 8.45 -8.13 16.42
C LYS A 188 9.77 -8.87 16.73
N PRO A 189 10.61 -8.39 17.66
CA PRO A 189 11.83 -9.11 18.03
C PRO A 189 11.57 -10.59 18.35
N ASN A 190 12.47 -11.46 17.87
CA ASN A 190 12.42 -12.88 18.19
C ASN A 190 12.75 -13.13 19.67
N GLU A 191 12.20 -14.21 20.21
CA GLU A 191 12.70 -14.82 21.45
C GLU A 191 13.75 -15.87 21.10
N GLY A 192 15.03 -15.49 21.23
CA GLY A 192 16.16 -16.33 20.86
C GLY A 192 16.47 -16.30 19.35
N SER A 193 17.04 -17.38 18.84
CA SER A 193 17.35 -17.52 17.40
C SER A 193 16.10 -17.70 16.55
N TYR A 194 16.21 -17.50 15.23
CA TYR A 194 15.09 -17.75 14.30
C TYR A 194 14.55 -19.18 14.41
N ALA A 195 15.43 -20.18 14.61
CA ALA A 195 15.04 -21.58 14.72
C ALA A 195 14.27 -21.87 16.01
N GLU A 196 14.76 -21.37 17.15
CA GLU A 196 14.07 -21.50 18.44
C GLU A 196 12.71 -20.79 18.40
N ASN A 197 12.66 -19.58 17.83
CA ASN A 197 11.43 -18.81 17.71
C ASN A 197 10.41 -19.54 16.81
N ALA A 198 10.85 -20.11 15.69
CA ALA A 198 9.99 -20.89 14.79
C ALA A 198 9.37 -22.10 15.51
N LEU A 199 10.18 -22.86 16.25
CA LEU A 199 9.71 -24.04 16.98
C LEU A 199 8.80 -23.69 18.14
N LYS A 200 9.03 -22.55 18.81
CA LYS A 200 8.23 -22.11 19.96
C LYS A 200 6.91 -21.44 19.55
N TRP A 201 6.96 -20.52 18.59
CA TRP A 201 5.84 -19.63 18.26
C TRP A 201 5.13 -19.99 16.94
N GLY A 202 5.76 -20.81 16.10
CA GLY A 202 5.25 -21.14 14.76
C GLY A 202 5.43 -20.02 13.74
N VAL A 203 6.06 -18.90 14.12
CA VAL A 203 6.24 -17.71 13.28
C VAL A 203 7.69 -17.26 13.35
N SER A 204 8.38 -17.18 12.22
CA SER A 204 9.79 -16.75 12.17
C SER A 204 10.24 -16.50 10.72
N GLY A 205 10.18 -15.26 10.28
CA GLY A 205 10.64 -14.85 8.94
C GLY A 205 9.61 -15.05 7.82
N LEU A 206 10.09 -15.01 6.56
CA LEU A 206 9.28 -15.07 5.34
C LEU A 206 9.49 -16.40 4.61
N ASN A 207 8.43 -16.94 4.02
CA ASN A 207 8.54 -18.08 3.11
C ASN A 207 9.04 -17.59 1.75
N ILE A 208 10.36 -17.64 1.57
CA ILE A 208 11.01 -17.17 0.35
C ILE A 208 10.63 -18.00 -0.86
N GLU A 209 10.51 -19.33 -0.71
CA GLU A 209 10.23 -20.23 -1.83
C GLU A 209 8.88 -19.92 -2.49
N GLU A 210 7.86 -19.65 -1.68
CA GLU A 210 6.52 -19.26 -2.17
C GLU A 210 6.48 -17.81 -2.69
N ALA A 211 7.43 -16.97 -2.27
CA ALA A 211 7.50 -15.56 -2.66
C ALA A 211 8.40 -15.31 -3.88
N ARG A 212 9.00 -16.34 -4.47
CA ARG A 212 9.94 -16.17 -5.58
C ARG A 212 9.27 -15.56 -6.81
N ILE A 213 10.01 -14.74 -7.53
CA ILE A 213 9.56 -14.17 -8.80
C ILE A 213 9.80 -15.21 -9.89
N ASN A 214 8.70 -15.66 -10.50
CA ASN A 214 8.69 -16.68 -11.55
C ASN A 214 9.48 -16.24 -12.78
N ARG A 215 10.06 -17.22 -13.51
CA ARG A 215 10.85 -16.97 -14.72
C ARG A 215 10.08 -17.41 -15.96
N SER A 216 10.16 -16.60 -17.02
CA SER A 216 9.71 -16.98 -18.36
C SER A 216 10.72 -17.98 -18.98
N GLN A 217 10.53 -19.27 -18.69
CA GLN A 217 11.13 -20.45 -19.32
C GLN A 217 12.57 -20.93 -18.97
N ARG A 218 12.57 -22.26 -18.75
CA ARG A 218 13.46 -23.37 -19.14
C ARG A 218 14.57 -23.94 -18.24
N ASP A 219 15.37 -23.19 -17.50
CA ASP A 219 16.60 -23.82 -16.96
C ASP A 219 16.81 -23.73 -15.44
N ASN A 220 15.87 -23.18 -14.67
CA ASN A 220 15.96 -23.23 -13.20
C ASN A 220 14.55 -23.24 -12.58
N ILE A 221 14.30 -24.23 -11.73
CA ILE A 221 12.99 -24.50 -11.12
C ILE A 221 12.63 -23.43 -10.07
N GLN A 222 13.62 -22.78 -9.46
CA GLN A 222 13.41 -22.06 -8.21
C GLN A 222 12.91 -20.61 -8.39
N GLY A 223 13.29 -19.87 -9.45
CA GLY A 223 12.90 -18.45 -9.60
C GLY A 223 13.76 -17.46 -8.78
N ARG A 224 13.51 -16.15 -8.90
CA ARG A 224 14.33 -15.10 -8.25
C ARG A 224 13.87 -14.83 -6.81
N TYR A 225 14.81 -14.43 -5.95
CA TYR A 225 14.46 -13.92 -4.62
C TYR A 225 13.48 -12.72 -4.75
N PRO A 226 12.47 -12.59 -3.87
CA PRO A 226 11.53 -11.47 -3.92
C PRO A 226 12.26 -10.12 -3.82
N ALA A 227 11.82 -9.17 -4.63
CA ALA A 227 12.27 -7.78 -4.59
C ALA A 227 11.33 -6.94 -3.72
N ASN A 228 11.85 -5.89 -3.11
CA ASN A 228 11.07 -4.88 -2.39
C ASN A 228 10.43 -3.84 -3.33
N ILE A 229 10.26 -4.18 -4.62
CA ILE A 229 9.52 -3.38 -5.60
C ILE A 229 8.47 -4.29 -6.22
N ILE A 230 7.23 -3.82 -6.22
CA ILE A 230 6.11 -4.48 -6.90
C ILE A 230 5.53 -3.53 -7.96
N LEU A 231 5.16 -4.08 -9.10
CA LEU A 231 4.66 -3.35 -10.27
C LEU A 231 3.21 -3.75 -10.54
N ASP A 232 2.40 -2.78 -10.97
CA ASP A 232 1.19 -3.08 -11.73
C ASP A 232 1.53 -3.48 -13.19
N GLU A 233 0.56 -4.06 -13.90
CA GLU A 233 0.77 -4.55 -15.27
C GLU A 233 1.15 -3.42 -16.24
N GLU A 234 0.55 -2.25 -16.12
CA GLU A 234 0.81 -1.10 -16.99
C GLU A 234 2.24 -0.57 -16.81
N ALA A 235 2.71 -0.43 -15.57
CA ALA A 235 4.06 -0.02 -15.23
C ALA A 235 5.08 -1.08 -15.67
N ALA A 236 4.77 -2.37 -15.51
CA ALA A 236 5.61 -3.46 -16.01
C ALA A 236 5.75 -3.43 -17.54
N GLN A 237 4.65 -3.26 -18.26
CA GLN A 237 4.65 -3.16 -19.72
C GLN A 237 5.43 -1.94 -20.22
N GLU A 238 5.27 -0.80 -19.56
CA GLU A 238 6.00 0.42 -19.92
C GLU A 238 7.50 0.30 -19.63
N LEU A 239 7.86 -0.31 -18.49
CA LEU A 239 9.24 -0.64 -18.17
C LEU A 239 9.86 -1.56 -19.23
N ASP A 240 9.13 -2.58 -19.68
CA ASP A 240 9.61 -3.52 -20.70
C ASP A 240 9.78 -2.87 -22.08
N LYS A 241 8.88 -1.96 -22.46
CA LYS A 241 9.01 -1.16 -23.68
C LYS A 241 10.27 -0.30 -23.65
N GLN A 242 10.54 0.35 -22.51
CA GLN A 242 11.71 1.22 -22.34
C GLN A 242 13.02 0.43 -22.27
N SER A 243 13.03 -0.69 -21.55
CA SER A 243 14.23 -1.52 -21.42
C SER A 243 14.55 -2.32 -22.68
N GLY A 244 13.53 -2.60 -23.50
CA GLY A 244 13.59 -3.64 -24.51
C GLY A 244 13.81 -5.02 -23.89
N ILE A 245 14.04 -6.02 -24.74
CA ILE A 245 14.32 -7.39 -24.31
C ILE A 245 15.82 -7.58 -24.13
N SER A 246 16.22 -8.01 -22.93
CA SER A 246 17.60 -8.39 -22.63
C SER A 246 17.69 -9.86 -22.25
N ARG A 247 18.89 -10.43 -22.40
CA ARG A 247 19.20 -11.81 -22.02
C ARG A 247 20.28 -11.82 -20.94
N SER A 248 19.98 -12.44 -19.81
CA SER A 248 20.97 -12.77 -18.79
C SER A 248 21.69 -14.06 -19.22
N ARG A 249 23.03 -14.07 -19.14
CA ARG A 249 23.85 -15.25 -19.46
C ARG A 249 24.53 -15.75 -18.19
N ALA A 250 24.45 -17.06 -17.99
CA ALA A 250 25.27 -17.77 -17.03
C ALA A 250 26.76 -17.54 -17.31
N ASN A 251 27.50 -16.98 -16.37
CA ASN A 251 28.97 -17.01 -16.43
C ASN A 251 29.44 -18.41 -16.02
N ILE A 252 29.49 -19.32 -16.99
CA ILE A 252 30.16 -20.61 -16.81
C ILE A 252 31.66 -20.34 -16.88
N LYS A 253 32.26 -19.78 -15.83
CA LYS A 253 33.71 -19.82 -15.68
C LYS A 253 34.06 -21.19 -15.10
N SER A 254 34.84 -21.96 -15.85
CA SER A 254 35.43 -23.22 -15.42
C SER A 254 36.53 -22.96 -14.38
N ASP A 255 36.18 -22.44 -13.21
CA ASP A 255 37.16 -22.24 -12.15
C ASP A 255 37.31 -23.55 -11.39
N ASN A 256 38.36 -24.32 -11.74
CA ASN A 256 38.79 -25.57 -11.09
C ASN A 256 39.31 -25.36 -9.64
N ARG A 257 38.92 -24.27 -8.97
CA ARG A 257 39.32 -23.98 -7.59
C ARG A 257 38.27 -24.52 -6.65
N LYS A 258 38.62 -25.59 -5.94
CA LYS A 258 37.89 -26.08 -4.76
C LYS A 258 37.89 -24.99 -3.68
N ASN A 259 36.90 -24.11 -3.70
CA ASN A 259 36.64 -23.19 -2.59
C ASN A 259 35.93 -23.96 -1.48
N ASN A 260 36.70 -24.47 -0.52
CA ASN A 260 36.18 -25.03 0.74
C ASN A 260 35.78 -23.93 1.76
N GLY A 261 35.30 -22.79 1.28
CA GLY A 261 34.81 -21.70 2.14
C GLY A 261 33.32 -21.90 2.41
N LYS A 262 32.95 -22.28 3.63
CA LYS A 262 31.57 -22.16 4.11
C LYS A 262 31.27 -20.67 4.32
N SER A 263 30.58 -20.05 3.36
CA SER A 263 30.04 -18.70 3.55
C SER A 263 28.74 -18.82 4.33
N MET A 264 28.57 -18.01 5.37
CA MET A 264 27.32 -17.92 6.14
C MET A 264 26.12 -17.42 5.29
N PHE A 265 26.38 -16.92 4.08
CA PHE A 265 25.38 -16.39 3.14
C PHE A 265 25.23 -17.22 1.85
N LEU A 266 26.10 -18.20 1.64
CA LEU A 266 26.02 -19.16 0.54
C LEU A 266 26.56 -20.48 1.06
N ASP A 267 25.66 -21.43 1.33
CA ASP A 267 26.08 -22.80 1.52
C ASP A 267 26.83 -23.25 0.27
N GLY A 268 28.11 -23.56 0.48
CA GLY A 268 29.11 -23.63 -0.56
C GLY A 268 28.86 -24.76 -1.54
N ILE A 269 28.24 -24.44 -2.66
CA ILE A 269 28.60 -24.89 -4.01
C ILE A 269 28.30 -23.69 -4.91
N HIS A 270 29.28 -23.18 -5.66
CA HIS A 270 28.99 -22.33 -6.80
C HIS A 270 28.34 -23.22 -7.85
N ASN A 271 27.05 -23.53 -7.67
CA ASN A 271 26.32 -24.36 -8.61
C ASN A 271 26.09 -23.48 -9.85
N PRO A 272 26.65 -23.81 -11.03
CA PRO A 272 26.37 -23.06 -12.26
C PRO A 272 24.87 -22.95 -12.57
N GLU A 273 24.02 -23.79 -11.96
CA GLU A 273 22.56 -23.69 -12.01
C GLU A 273 21.97 -22.46 -11.30
N ASN A 274 22.68 -21.85 -10.34
CA ASN A 274 22.25 -20.61 -9.66
C ASN A 274 22.51 -19.34 -10.50
N SER A 275 22.97 -19.51 -11.74
CA SER A 275 23.18 -18.39 -12.66
C SER A 275 21.94 -18.12 -13.50
N TYR A 276 21.61 -16.83 -13.67
CA TYR A 276 20.41 -16.42 -14.39
C TYR A 276 20.62 -16.53 -15.91
N ASN A 277 19.95 -17.50 -16.53
CA ASN A 277 19.87 -17.69 -17.99
C ASN A 277 18.43 -17.47 -18.49
N ASP A 278 17.88 -16.27 -18.31
CA ASP A 278 16.54 -15.89 -18.78
C ASP A 278 16.59 -14.74 -19.77
N THR A 279 15.49 -14.58 -20.52
CA THR A 279 15.28 -13.51 -21.49
C THR A 279 13.94 -12.85 -21.20
N GLY A 280 13.88 -11.52 -21.27
CA GLY A 280 12.66 -10.76 -21.05
C GLY A 280 12.94 -9.26 -20.94
N GLY A 281 11.90 -8.47 -20.72
CA GLY A 281 12.06 -7.06 -20.34
C GLY A 281 12.51 -6.92 -18.88
N ALA A 282 12.76 -5.69 -18.42
CA ALA A 282 13.26 -5.41 -17.08
C ALA A 282 12.23 -5.71 -15.97
N SER A 283 10.93 -5.80 -16.28
CA SER A 283 9.88 -6.18 -15.32
C SER A 283 10.14 -7.55 -14.68
N ARG A 284 10.85 -8.46 -15.37
CA ARG A 284 11.17 -9.83 -14.88
C ARG A 284 11.98 -9.90 -13.58
N PHE A 285 12.54 -8.78 -13.13
CA PHE A 285 13.28 -8.68 -11.88
C PHE A 285 12.40 -8.31 -10.69
N PHE A 286 11.15 -7.96 -10.93
CA PHE A 286 10.20 -7.46 -9.94
C PHE A 286 8.95 -8.34 -9.91
N LYS A 287 8.22 -8.30 -8.80
CA LYS A 287 6.90 -8.95 -8.75
C LYS A 287 5.93 -8.07 -9.52
N VAL A 288 5.41 -8.58 -10.62
CA VAL A 288 4.25 -8.01 -11.32
C VAL A 288 3.00 -8.60 -10.68
N ILE A 289 2.09 -7.74 -10.24
CA ILE A 289 0.79 -8.16 -9.72
C ILE A 289 -0.15 -8.29 -10.91
N GLU A 290 -0.35 -9.54 -11.36
CA GLU A 290 -1.22 -9.89 -12.48
C GLU A 290 -2.70 -9.95 -12.07
N ASP A 291 -3.59 -9.83 -13.05
CA ASP A 291 -5.04 -9.73 -12.91
C ASP A 291 -5.76 -10.94 -12.28
N ASP A 292 -5.09 -12.10 -12.20
CA ASP A 292 -5.61 -13.38 -11.69
C ASP A 292 -5.34 -13.63 -10.20
N TYR A 293 -4.53 -12.79 -9.55
CA TYR A 293 -4.43 -12.77 -8.09
C TYR A 293 -5.73 -12.21 -7.50
N PRO A 294 -6.19 -12.64 -6.30
CA PRO A 294 -7.29 -11.97 -5.61
C PRO A 294 -6.89 -10.51 -5.34
N ARG A 295 -7.26 -9.60 -6.24
CA ARG A 295 -6.83 -8.22 -6.25
C ARG A 295 -7.56 -7.43 -5.16
N PHE A 296 -6.79 -6.70 -4.36
CA PHE A 296 -7.24 -5.38 -3.89
C PHE A 296 -6.88 -4.38 -5.00
N ILE A 297 -7.71 -4.31 -6.04
CA ILE A 297 -7.59 -3.24 -7.05
C ILE A 297 -7.79 -1.93 -6.29
N TYR A 298 -7.08 -0.87 -6.67
CA TYR A 298 -7.62 0.48 -6.46
C TYR A 298 -8.92 0.59 -7.27
N CYS A 299 -10.01 0.08 -6.69
CA CYS A 299 -11.34 0.30 -7.16
C CYS A 299 -11.68 1.75 -6.86
N ALA A 300 -12.37 2.42 -7.78
CA ALA A 300 -13.08 3.64 -7.41
C ALA A 300 -13.84 3.35 -6.11
N LYS A 301 -13.74 4.25 -5.12
CA LYS A 301 -14.34 4.08 -3.79
C LYS A 301 -15.68 3.40 -3.94
N ALA A 302 -15.80 2.18 -3.38
CA ALA A 302 -16.99 1.36 -3.54
C ALA A 302 -18.24 2.23 -3.36
N GLY A 303 -19.16 2.12 -4.33
CA GLY A 303 -20.39 2.90 -4.32
C GLY A 303 -21.12 2.68 -2.99
N ARG A 304 -21.97 3.62 -2.57
CA ARG A 304 -22.69 3.49 -1.29
C ARG A 304 -23.40 2.13 -1.15
N LYS A 305 -23.90 1.58 -2.27
CA LYS A 305 -24.57 0.27 -2.35
C LYS A 305 -23.62 -0.94 -2.30
N GLU A 306 -22.34 -0.77 -2.60
CA GLU A 306 -21.36 -1.87 -2.71
C GLU A 306 -20.53 -2.04 -1.44
N ARG A 307 -20.38 -0.99 -0.62
CA ARG A 307 -19.48 -0.99 0.56
C ARG A 307 -19.75 -2.11 1.56
N SER A 308 -21.00 -2.52 1.71
CA SER A 308 -21.41 -3.56 2.66
C SER A 308 -21.81 -4.87 1.95
N LEU A 309 -21.74 -4.91 0.61
CA LEU A 309 -22.21 -6.05 -0.17
C LEU A 309 -21.36 -7.30 0.14
N GLY A 310 -21.98 -8.33 0.69
CA GLY A 310 -21.31 -9.56 1.14
C GLY A 310 -20.73 -9.51 2.56
N CYS A 311 -20.77 -8.35 3.23
CA CYS A 311 -20.23 -8.17 4.60
C CYS A 311 -21.31 -7.93 5.66
N ASN A 312 -22.60 -7.84 5.28
CA ASN A 312 -23.69 -7.46 6.18
C ASN A 312 -23.74 -8.30 7.47
N ASP A 313 -23.50 -9.60 7.40
CA ASP A 313 -23.52 -10.52 8.56
C ASP A 313 -22.14 -10.72 9.22
N LEU A 314 -21.12 -10.01 8.72
CA LEU A 314 -19.75 -10.06 9.22
C LEU A 314 -19.44 -8.91 10.18
N TYR A 315 -20.20 -7.81 10.13
CA TYR A 315 -19.99 -6.67 11.01
C TYR A 315 -20.48 -6.98 12.43
N TYR A 316 -19.57 -6.88 13.39
CA TYR A 316 -19.87 -7.00 14.81
C TYR A 316 -19.58 -5.67 15.50
N LEU A 317 -20.62 -5.04 16.06
CA LEU A 317 -20.47 -3.81 16.84
C LEU A 317 -20.07 -4.14 18.28
N ARG A 318 -18.84 -3.78 18.64
CA ARG A 318 -18.31 -4.03 19.98
C ARG A 318 -19.08 -3.24 21.04
N GLY A 319 -19.34 -3.87 22.19
CA GLY A 319 -19.86 -3.17 23.36
C GLY A 319 -18.90 -2.09 23.87
N GLU A 320 -19.41 -1.07 24.55
CA GLU A 320 -18.61 0.01 25.18
C GLU A 320 -17.83 0.89 24.19
N VAL A 321 -18.12 0.80 22.89
CA VAL A 321 -17.64 1.80 21.91
C VAL A 321 -18.23 3.17 22.30
N PRO A 322 -17.41 4.24 22.37
CA PRO A 322 -17.89 5.59 22.66
C PRO A 322 -19.07 5.97 21.77
N LEU A 323 -20.05 6.67 22.34
CA LEU A 323 -21.32 6.96 21.65
C LEU A 323 -21.11 7.76 20.34
N GLU A 324 -20.09 8.61 20.29
CA GLU A 324 -19.73 9.39 19.11
C GLU A 324 -19.21 8.51 17.97
N ASP A 325 -18.28 7.60 18.28
CA ASP A 325 -17.74 6.62 17.33
C ASP A 325 -18.84 5.68 16.85
N LEU A 326 -19.73 5.25 17.75
CA LEU A 326 -20.86 4.39 17.42
C LEU A 326 -21.84 5.08 16.44
N LYS A 327 -22.08 6.39 16.61
CA LYS A 327 -22.87 7.20 15.67
C LYS A 327 -22.17 7.32 14.31
N GLU A 328 -20.85 7.54 14.30
CA GLU A 328 -20.07 7.63 13.06
C GLU A 328 -20.02 6.28 12.32
N ILE A 329 -19.75 5.18 13.01
CA ILE A 329 -19.76 3.81 12.48
C ILE A 329 -21.13 3.50 11.85
N LYS A 330 -22.23 3.73 12.58
CA LYS A 330 -23.59 3.51 12.05
C LYS A 330 -23.85 4.34 10.79
N LYS A 331 -23.41 5.60 10.78
CA LYS A 331 -23.53 6.50 9.62
C LYS A 331 -22.67 6.06 8.43
N ILE A 332 -21.50 5.48 8.67
CA ILE A 332 -20.59 4.98 7.63
C ILE A 332 -21.12 3.68 7.02
N LEU A 333 -21.60 2.76 7.85
CA LEU A 333 -22.01 1.41 7.46
C LEU A 333 -23.45 1.32 6.96
N ASP A 334 -24.23 2.42 7.01
CA ASP A 334 -25.66 2.43 6.65
C ASP A 334 -26.43 1.31 7.38
N PHE A 335 -26.10 1.05 8.66
CA PHE A 335 -26.99 0.28 9.53
C PHE A 335 -28.29 1.07 9.62
N ALA A 336 -29.28 0.71 8.81
CA ALA A 336 -30.64 1.22 8.95
C ALA A 336 -31.07 0.99 10.40
N GLU A 337 -31.64 2.04 11.00
CA GLU A 337 -32.23 1.98 12.35
C GLU A 337 -33.23 0.85 12.50
#